data_AF-A0A929IUZ5-F1
#
_entry.id   AF-A0A929IUZ5-F1
#
_cell.length_a   1.000
_cell.length_b   1.000
_cell.length_c   1.000
_cell.angle_alpha   90.00
_cell.angle_beta   90.00
_cell.angle_gamma   90.00
#
_symmetry.space_group_name_H-M   'P 1'
#
loop_
_entity.id
_entity.type
_entity.pdbx_description
1 polymer ?
#
loop_
_entity_poly.entity_id
_entity_poly.type
_entity_poly.pdbx_seq_one_letter_code
_entity_poly.pdbx_strand_id
1 'polypeptide(L)'
;MKQQFTTWWAWLLRKEVISISRELHSVELPDGEVVRVTHTVDCMDTSCPRPQMAAMNMLETMKKGNVLELITDNPTAIETVPALVMTLYCQHLATIHTDDGWCIYIRKDD
;
A
#
# COMPACT_ATOMS: atom_id res chain seq x y z
N MET A 1 33.64 -3.19 -2.21
CA MET A 1 32.88 -3.96 -3.21
C MET A 1 31.58 -3.21 -3.47
N LYS A 2 31.52 -2.39 -4.52
CA LYS A 2 30.34 -1.55 -4.82
C LYS A 2 29.35 -2.41 -5.62
N GLN A 3 28.27 -2.88 -4.98
CA GLN A 3 27.28 -3.70 -5.67
C GLN A 3 26.40 -2.82 -6.56
N GLN A 4 26.38 -3.16 -7.85
CA GLN A 4 25.48 -2.66 -8.87
C GLN A 4 24.05 -3.17 -8.57
N PHE A 5 23.19 -2.29 -8.07
CA PHE A 5 21.76 -2.57 -7.83
C PHE A 5 20.84 -1.84 -8.83
N THR A 6 21.33 -1.42 -9.99
CA THR A 6 20.57 -0.47 -10.84
C THR A 6 19.81 -1.09 -12.02
N THR A 7 19.88 -2.41 -12.24
CA THR A 7 19.26 -3.03 -13.43
C THR A 7 18.15 -4.05 -13.15
N TRP A 8 18.02 -4.51 -11.90
CA TRP A 8 16.91 -5.38 -11.50
C TRP A 8 15.62 -4.60 -11.21
N TRP A 9 15.76 -3.46 -10.54
CA TRP A 9 14.63 -2.62 -10.12
C TRP A 9 13.94 -1.92 -11.30
N ALA A 10 14.69 -1.54 -12.34
CA ALA A 10 14.15 -0.93 -13.55
C ALA A 10 13.33 -1.89 -14.43
N TRP A 11 13.57 -3.21 -14.31
CA TRP A 11 12.81 -4.24 -15.04
C TRP A 11 11.46 -4.53 -14.35
N LEU A 12 11.42 -4.55 -13.02
CA LEU A 12 10.19 -4.65 -12.21
C LEU A 12 9.29 -3.40 -12.29
N LEU A 13 9.88 -2.23 -12.58
CA LEU A 13 9.17 -0.98 -12.86
C LEU A 13 8.63 -0.87 -14.30
N ARG A 14 8.74 -1.91 -15.14
CA ARG A 14 8.05 -1.91 -16.44
C ARG A 14 6.54 -1.99 -16.20
N LYS A 15 5.91 -0.83 -16.42
CA LYS A 15 4.48 -0.56 -16.60
C LYS A 15 3.64 -1.82 -16.77
N GLU A 16 2.72 -2.04 -15.83
CA GLU A 16 1.30 -1.79 -16.11
C GLU A 16 0.65 -1.26 -14.82
N VAL A 17 0.38 0.05 -14.88
CA VAL A 17 -0.46 0.93 -14.04
C VAL A 17 -0.56 0.61 -12.55
N ILE A 18 0.45 1.01 -11.78
CA ILE A 18 0.21 1.40 -10.39
C ILE A 18 -0.07 2.90 -10.43
N SER A 19 -1.29 3.31 -10.08
CA SER A 19 -1.62 4.72 -9.96
C SER A 19 -1.36 5.17 -8.53
N ILE A 20 -0.66 6.30 -8.39
CA ILE A 20 -0.39 6.90 -7.08
C ILE A 20 -1.07 8.26 -7.09
N SER A 21 -2.05 8.43 -6.21
CA SER A 21 -2.69 9.72 -5.97
C SER A 21 -2.35 10.22 -4.56
N ARG A 22 -2.30 11.55 -4.42
CA ARG A 22 -2.18 12.24 -3.12
C ARG A 22 -3.46 12.99 -2.79
N GLU A 23 -4.59 12.51 -3.31
CA GLU A 23 -5.87 13.13 -3.04
C GLU A 23 -6.22 12.86 -1.58
N LEU A 24 -6.25 13.94 -0.80
CA LEU A 24 -6.54 13.88 0.62
C LEU A 24 -8.03 13.65 0.79
N HIS A 25 -8.40 12.50 1.33
CA HIS A 25 -9.79 12.18 1.66
C HIS A 25 -9.89 11.56 3.05
N SER A 26 -11.12 11.44 3.55
CA SER A 26 -11.42 10.89 4.86
C SER A 26 -12.27 9.64 4.71
N VAL A 27 -11.91 8.61 5.48
CA VAL A 27 -12.62 7.32 5.50
C VAL A 27 -12.97 6.99 6.95
N GLU A 28 -14.20 6.53 7.16
CA GLU A 28 -14.63 5.93 8.41
C GLU A 28 -14.28 4.43 8.39
N LEU A 29 -13.47 4.01 9.34
CA LEU A 29 -13.05 2.62 9.48
C LEU A 29 -14.12 1.79 10.23
N PRO A 30 -14.08 0.45 10.14
CA PRO A 30 -15.09 -0.41 10.78
C PRO A 30 -15.20 -0.28 12.30
N ASP A 31 -14.18 0.25 12.96
CA ASP A 31 -14.17 0.52 14.41
C ASP A 31 -14.74 1.90 14.79
N GLY A 32 -15.16 2.70 13.80
CA GLY A 32 -15.66 4.06 13.95
C GLY A 32 -14.58 5.14 13.97
N GLU A 33 -13.29 4.80 13.81
CA GLU A 33 -12.23 5.81 13.64
C GLU A 33 -12.35 6.47 12.27
N VAL A 34 -12.37 7.81 12.22
CA VAL A 34 -12.27 8.56 10.96
C VAL A 34 -10.81 8.92 10.71
N VAL A 35 -10.24 8.37 9.64
CA VAL A 35 -8.84 8.59 9.26
C VAL A 35 -8.73 9.46 8.02
N ARG A 36 -7.66 10.26 7.96
CA ARG A 36 -7.33 11.08 6.79
C ARG A 36 -6.30 10.36 5.93
N VAL A 37 -6.73 9.84 4.80
CA VAL A 37 -5.86 9.23 3.79
C VAL A 37 -5.00 10.31 3.16
N THR A 38 -3.70 10.07 3.09
CA THR A 38 -2.73 11.01 2.50
C THR A 38 -2.11 10.49 1.21
N HIS A 39 -2.13 9.18 1.02
CA HIS A 39 -1.63 8.52 -0.17
C HIS A 39 -2.60 7.40 -0.54
N THR A 40 -2.93 7.30 -1.82
CA THR A 40 -3.65 6.15 -2.37
C THR A 40 -2.76 5.49 -3.41
N VAL A 41 -2.64 4.17 -3.31
CA VAL A 41 -1.94 3.31 -4.27
C VAL A 41 -2.97 2.36 -4.84
N ASP A 42 -3.25 2.51 -6.13
CA ASP A 42 -4.12 1.62 -6.87
C ASP A 42 -3.31 0.49 -7.51
N CYS A 43 -3.58 -0.73 -7.10
CA CYS A 43 -2.99 -1.97 -7.58
C CYS A 43 -4.04 -2.93 -8.16
N MET A 44 -5.17 -2.43 -8.64
CA MET A 44 -6.17 -3.22 -9.37
C MET A 44 -5.56 -3.86 -10.63
N ASP A 45 -6.03 -5.05 -11.00
CA ASP A 45 -5.54 -5.83 -12.13
C ASP A 45 -4.03 -6.17 -12.03
N THR A 46 -3.44 -6.08 -10.82
CA THR A 46 -2.02 -6.39 -10.61
C THR A 46 -1.81 -7.72 -9.89
N SER A 47 -0.96 -8.56 -10.48
CA SER A 47 -0.52 -9.80 -9.86
C SER A 47 0.56 -9.58 -8.81
N CYS A 48 0.61 -10.48 -7.81
CA CYS A 48 1.66 -10.55 -6.81
C CYS A 48 3.05 -10.71 -7.48
N PRO A 49 4.14 -10.07 -7.00
CA PRO A 49 4.30 -9.33 -5.73
C PRO A 49 4.03 -7.81 -5.80
N ARG A 50 3.38 -7.32 -6.87
CA ARG A 50 3.28 -5.88 -7.11
C ARG A 50 2.59 -5.09 -5.99
N PRO A 51 1.43 -5.52 -5.43
CA PRO A 51 0.78 -4.78 -4.34
C PRO A 51 1.67 -4.65 -3.10
N GLN A 52 2.40 -5.73 -2.76
CA GLN A 52 3.32 -5.73 -1.62
C GLN A 52 4.47 -4.74 -1.84
N MET A 53 5.10 -4.77 -3.01
CA MET A 53 6.20 -3.85 -3.33
C MET A 53 5.74 -2.40 -3.41
N ALA A 54 4.57 -2.15 -3.97
CA ALA A 54 3.99 -0.80 -4.05
C ALA A 54 3.73 -0.22 -2.66
N ALA A 55 3.14 -1.03 -1.77
CA ALA A 55 2.92 -0.66 -0.37
C ALA A 55 4.26 -0.37 0.33
N MET A 56 5.25 -1.26 0.21
CA MET A 56 6.58 -1.05 0.81
C MET A 56 7.22 0.26 0.35
N ASN A 57 7.32 0.46 -0.96
CA ASN A 57 7.95 1.65 -1.53
C ASN A 57 7.23 2.94 -1.10
N MET A 58 5.90 2.91 -1.01
CA MET A 58 5.14 4.07 -0.56
C MET A 58 5.40 4.35 0.92
N LEU A 59 5.29 3.35 1.78
CA LEU A 59 5.49 3.46 3.23
C LEU A 59 6.90 3.95 3.60
N GLU A 60 7.93 3.57 2.84
CA GLU A 60 9.30 4.08 3.02
C GLU A 60 9.43 5.59 2.79
N THR A 61 8.56 6.18 1.96
CA THR A 61 8.59 7.62 1.64
C THR A 61 7.63 8.45 2.48
N MET A 62 6.70 7.80 3.18
CA MET A 62 5.67 8.46 3.97
C MET A 62 6.22 9.02 5.27
N LYS A 63 5.62 10.13 5.72
CA LYS A 63 5.92 10.70 7.05
C LYS A 63 5.14 9.94 8.12
N LYS A 64 5.66 9.90 9.35
CA LYS A 64 4.93 9.41 10.52
C LYS A 64 3.52 9.97 10.59
N GLY A 65 2.55 9.11 10.88
CA GLY A 65 1.13 9.43 10.99
C GLY A 65 0.41 9.58 9.64
N ASN A 66 1.11 9.48 8.51
CA ASN A 66 0.46 9.41 7.20
C ASN A 66 -0.26 8.07 7.04
N VAL A 67 -1.39 8.11 6.33
CA VAL A 67 -2.22 6.94 6.09
C VAL A 67 -2.22 6.63 4.60
N LEU A 68 -1.89 5.39 4.27
CA LEU A 68 -1.93 4.79 2.95
C LEU A 68 -3.24 4.03 2.79
N GLU A 69 -3.92 4.26 1.68
CA GLU A 69 -4.96 3.41 1.14
C GLU A 69 -4.37 2.60 -0.02
N LEU A 70 -4.35 1.27 0.12
CA LEU A 70 -3.96 0.36 -0.94
C LEU A 70 -5.20 -0.33 -1.51
N ILE A 71 -5.51 -0.07 -2.78
CA ILE A 71 -6.64 -0.67 -3.49
C ILE A 71 -6.13 -1.88 -4.27
N THR A 72 -6.76 -3.03 -4.13
CA THR A 72 -6.36 -4.26 -4.82
C THR A 72 -7.51 -5.26 -4.94
N ASP A 73 -7.56 -5.98 -6.05
CA ASP A 73 -8.41 -7.15 -6.32
C ASP A 73 -7.71 -8.47 -6.00
N ASN A 74 -6.47 -8.40 -5.47
CA ASN A 74 -5.64 -9.58 -5.28
C ASN A 74 -5.90 -10.21 -3.90
N PRO A 75 -6.52 -11.41 -3.82
CA PRO A 75 -6.81 -12.05 -2.55
C PRO A 75 -5.56 -12.52 -1.79
N THR A 76 -4.40 -12.57 -2.44
CA THR A 76 -3.15 -12.82 -1.71
C THR A 76 -2.68 -11.56 -0.97
N ALA A 77 -2.96 -10.37 -1.52
CA ALA A 77 -2.54 -9.11 -0.91
C ALA A 77 -3.25 -8.87 0.43
N ILE A 78 -4.53 -9.23 0.56
CA ILE A 78 -5.28 -9.06 1.81
C ILE A 78 -4.69 -9.85 2.99
N GLU A 79 -4.08 -11.00 2.73
CA GLU A 79 -3.44 -11.82 3.77
C GLU A 79 -2.00 -11.37 4.05
N THR A 80 -1.29 -10.98 2.99
CA THR A 80 0.17 -10.78 3.06
C THR A 80 0.58 -9.36 3.39
N VAL A 81 -0.16 -8.35 2.94
CA VAL A 81 0.16 -6.94 3.19
C VAL A 81 0.06 -6.61 4.67
N PRO A 82 -1.01 -6.97 5.42
CA PRO A 82 -1.08 -6.69 6.85
C PRO A 82 0.10 -7.26 7.64
N ALA A 83 0.48 -8.51 7.36
CA ALA A 83 1.63 -9.15 7.99
C ALA A 83 2.96 -8.44 7.64
N LEU A 84 3.12 -8.03 6.38
CA LEU A 84 4.31 -7.31 5.90
C LEU A 84 4.46 -5.95 6.58
N VAL A 85 3.39 -5.15 6.64
CA VAL A 85 3.50 -3.76 7.16
C VAL A 85 3.83 -3.73 8.65
N MET A 86 3.43 -4.74 9.42
CA MET A 86 3.83 -4.88 10.82
C MET A 86 5.35 -5.02 10.99
N THR A 87 6.06 -5.54 9.97
CA THR A 87 7.53 -5.62 9.98
C THR A 87 8.23 -4.30 9.63
N LEU A 88 7.49 -3.32 9.12
CA LEU A 88 7.99 -2.04 8.62
C LEU A 88 7.70 -0.87 9.57
N TYR A 89 7.46 -1.14 10.86
CA TYR A 89 7.04 -0.14 11.84
C TYR A 89 5.84 0.67 11.31
N CYS A 90 4.83 -0.05 10.86
CA CYS A 90 3.56 0.49 10.40
C CYS A 90 2.43 -0.27 11.09
N GLN A 91 1.30 0.41 11.23
CA GLN A 91 0.09 -0.16 11.78
C GLN A 91 -0.90 -0.45 10.65
N HIS A 92 -1.32 -1.70 10.51
CA HIS A 92 -2.52 -2.02 9.75
C HIS A 92 -3.75 -1.53 10.53
N LEU A 93 -4.58 -0.72 9.88
CA LEU A 93 -5.77 -0.13 10.49
C LEU A 93 -7.02 -0.96 10.17
N ALA A 94 -7.24 -1.25 8.89
CA ALA A 94 -8.39 -2.01 8.44
C ALA A 94 -8.16 -2.60 7.04
N THR A 95 -8.89 -3.66 6.75
CA THR A 95 -9.11 -4.15 5.38
C THR A 95 -10.61 -4.12 5.14
N ILE A 96 -11.05 -3.37 4.14
CA ILE A 96 -12.45 -3.18 3.79
C ILE A 96 -12.69 -3.78 2.41
N HIS A 97 -13.70 -4.64 2.29
CA HIS A 97 -14.15 -5.17 1.01
C HIS A 97 -15.05 -4.15 0.31
N THR A 98 -14.82 -3.93 -0.98
CA THR A 98 -15.61 -3.06 -1.86
C THR A 98 -16.28 -3.90 -2.96
N ASP A 99 -17.06 -3.27 -3.85
CA ASP A 99 -17.69 -3.99 -4.97
C ASP A 99 -16.65 -4.54 -5.96
N ASP A 100 -15.51 -3.86 -6.11
CA ASP A 100 -14.47 -4.18 -7.09
C ASP A 100 -13.26 -4.91 -6.48
N GLY A 101 -13.11 -4.97 -5.15
CA GLY A 101 -11.98 -5.62 -4.51
C GLY A 101 -11.84 -5.27 -3.02
N TRP A 102 -10.65 -4.84 -2.60
CA TRP A 102 -10.34 -4.49 -1.22
C TRP A 102 -9.54 -3.18 -1.12
N CYS A 103 -9.85 -2.42 -0.07
CA CYS A 103 -9.02 -1.32 0.41
C CYS A 103 -8.32 -1.73 1.69
N ILE A 104 -6.99 -1.62 1.72
CA ILE A 104 -6.17 -1.88 2.91
C ILE A 104 -5.64 -0.54 3.41
N TYR A 105 -5.97 -0.19 4.64
CA TYR A 105 -5.58 1.06 5.29
C TYR A 105 -4.41 0.83 6.23
N ILE A 106 -3.33 1.57 6.02
CA ILE A 106 -2.06 1.41 6.75
C ILE A 106 -1.58 2.77 7.23
N ARG A 107 -1.24 2.89 8.52
CA ARG A 107 -0.63 4.08 9.09
C ARG A 107 0.88 3.87 9.24
N LYS A 108 1.67 4.84 8.78
CA LYS A 108 3.12 4.84 9.03
C LYS A 108 3.36 5.23 10.49
N ASP A 109 3.90 4.30 11.28
CA ASP A 109 4.41 4.60 12.63
C ASP A 109 5.85 5.11 12.54
N ASP A 110 6.58 5.27 13.64
CA ASP A 110 7.94 5.83 13.64
C ASP A 110 8.88 5.20 12.59
#